data_AF-A0A9K3CQM6-F1
#
_entry.id   AF-A0A9K3CQM6-F1
#
_cell.length_a   1.000
_cell.length_b   1.000
_cell.length_c   1.000
_cell.angle_alpha   90.00
_cell.angle_beta   90.00
_cell.angle_gamma   90.00
#
_symmetry.space_group_name_H-M   'P 1'
#
loop_
_entity.id
_entity.type
_entity.pdbx_description
1 polymer ?
#
loop_
_entity_poly.entity_id
_entity_poly.type
_entity_poly.pdbx_seq_one_letter_code
_entity_poly.pdbx_strand_id
1 'polypeptide(L)'
;TCVCIHIYALDLATEAGFTVVAGASFIGEHSFHTPDIPMGQDRPDAKDHAKILECATLIASKIEGGDRTQPTLPGDRPYKHNNPQPPRTALYIEDNCGSCGACVEACPFSIIGEDFRVPEHLLSQCTKCCSCVKACPSGARTFSMPPAKAEMIRLKCGDYQRREPLWYL
;
A
#
# COMPACT_ATOMS: atom_id res chain seq x y z
N THR A 1 13.07 1.73 -6.19
CA THR A 1 12.47 2.85 -5.43
C THR A 1 10.96 2.73 -5.54
N CYS A 2 10.26 2.29 -4.49
CA CYS A 2 8.79 2.37 -4.46
C CYS A 2 8.43 3.83 -4.15
N VAL A 3 8.39 4.65 -5.19
CA VAL A 3 7.74 5.97 -5.17
C VAL A 3 6.40 5.73 -5.83
N CYS A 4 5.32 5.83 -5.07
CA CYS A 4 3.98 5.38 -5.53
C CYS A 4 3.24 6.41 -6.36
N ILE A 5 3.83 7.59 -6.61
CA ILE A 5 3.32 8.49 -7.64
C ILE A 5 3.92 8.11 -8.96
N HIS A 6 3.02 7.70 -9.84
CA HIS A 6 3.30 7.51 -11.23
C HIS A 6 2.30 8.27 -12.06
N ILE A 7 2.75 8.70 -13.24
CA ILE A 7 1.96 9.33 -14.29
C ILE A 7 0.65 8.59 -14.63
N TYR A 8 0.53 7.31 -14.26
CA TYR A 8 -0.71 6.53 -14.31
C TYR A 8 -1.87 7.13 -13.51
N ALA A 9 -1.64 7.54 -12.26
CA ALA A 9 -2.71 8.09 -11.43
C ALA A 9 -3.20 9.45 -11.93
N LEU A 10 -2.28 10.23 -12.53
CA LEU A 10 -2.59 11.47 -13.22
C LEU A 10 -3.55 11.21 -14.38
N ASP A 11 -3.19 10.27 -15.27
CA ASP A 11 -3.99 9.96 -16.45
C ASP A 11 -5.38 9.43 -16.07
N LEU A 12 -5.48 8.52 -15.10
CA LEU A 12 -6.76 8.02 -14.60
C LEU A 12 -7.65 9.14 -14.07
N ALA A 13 -7.09 10.06 -13.28
CA ALA A 13 -7.85 11.17 -12.71
C ALA A 13 -8.31 12.14 -13.82
N THR A 14 -7.44 12.46 -14.77
CA THR A 14 -7.77 13.32 -15.92
C THR A 14 -8.81 12.68 -16.83
N GLU A 15 -8.71 11.38 -17.12
CA GLU A 15 -9.71 10.62 -17.89
C GLU A 15 -11.09 10.58 -17.19
N ALA A 16 -11.09 10.53 -15.86
CA ALA A 16 -12.32 10.65 -15.06
C ALA A 16 -12.86 12.09 -14.96
N GLY A 17 -12.23 13.07 -15.62
CA GLY A 17 -12.67 14.47 -15.67
C GLY A 17 -12.19 15.34 -14.50
N PHE A 18 -11.26 14.85 -13.68
CA PHE A 18 -10.67 15.66 -12.62
C PHE A 18 -9.60 16.61 -13.16
N THR A 19 -9.52 17.80 -12.57
CA THR A 19 -8.36 18.68 -12.73
C THR A 19 -7.33 18.33 -11.67
N VAL A 20 -6.22 17.73 -12.08
CA VAL A 20 -5.13 17.37 -11.15
C VAL A 20 -4.23 18.58 -10.94
N VAL A 21 -4.15 19.06 -9.70
CA VAL A 21 -3.40 20.27 -9.33
C VAL A 21 -2.12 19.98 -8.55
N ALA A 22 -1.94 18.75 -8.07
CA ALA A 22 -0.77 18.33 -7.32
C ALA A 22 -0.69 16.80 -7.24
N GLY A 23 0.47 16.28 -6.83
CA GLY A 23 0.64 14.89 -6.39
C GLY A 23 1.72 14.77 -5.32
N ALA A 24 1.49 13.97 -4.28
CA ALA A 24 2.50 13.65 -3.26
C ALA A 24 2.66 12.14 -2.94
N SER A 25 3.90 11.68 -2.79
CA SER A 25 4.27 10.34 -2.33
C SER A 25 4.72 10.39 -0.88
N PHE A 26 4.00 9.69 -0.02
CA PHE A 26 4.33 9.57 1.41
C PHE A 26 4.87 8.18 1.72
N ILE A 27 5.63 8.09 2.81
CA ILE A 27 6.22 6.85 3.29
C ILE A 27 5.33 6.29 4.38
N GLY A 28 5.00 5.01 4.26
CA GLY A 28 4.34 4.24 5.31
C GLY A 28 4.92 2.85 5.39
N GLU A 29 4.50 2.10 6.39
CA GLU A 29 4.86 0.70 6.57
C GLU A 29 4.40 -0.15 5.38
N HIS A 30 5.29 -1.01 4.88
CA HIS A 30 4.94 -1.92 3.80
C HIS A 30 3.99 -3.02 4.28
N SER A 31 3.08 -3.49 3.43
CA SER A 31 2.18 -4.63 3.69
C SER A 31 2.91 -5.95 4.04
N PHE A 32 4.22 -6.04 3.81
CA PHE A 32 5.05 -7.23 4.09
C PHE A 32 6.10 -6.95 5.17
N HIS A 33 5.94 -5.87 5.93
CA HIS A 33 6.76 -5.63 7.11
C HIS A 33 6.65 -6.82 8.07
N THR A 34 7.80 -7.31 8.50
CA THR A 34 7.97 -8.27 9.59
C THR A 34 9.19 -7.84 10.43
N PRO A 35 9.37 -8.38 11.64
CA PRO A 35 10.58 -8.11 12.43
C PRO A 35 11.88 -8.43 11.68
N ASP A 36 11.89 -9.46 10.83
CA ASP A 36 13.06 -9.86 10.03
C ASP A 36 13.25 -9.01 8.76
N ILE A 37 12.21 -8.28 8.33
CA ILE A 37 12.19 -7.43 7.14
C ILE A 37 11.51 -6.09 7.50
N PRO A 38 12.19 -5.21 8.27
CA PRO A 38 11.59 -4.01 8.82
C PRO A 38 11.39 -2.91 7.76
N MET A 39 10.36 -3.05 6.92
CA MET A 39 10.10 -2.15 5.79
C MET A 39 9.19 -0.98 6.16
N GLY A 40 9.78 0.20 6.40
CA GLY A 40 9.00 1.38 6.80
C GLY A 40 8.35 1.21 8.18
N GLN A 41 8.97 0.42 9.05
CA GLN A 41 8.53 0.23 10.44
C GLN A 41 8.34 1.58 11.12
N ASP A 42 7.27 1.68 11.92
CA ASP A 42 6.89 2.89 12.68
C ASP A 42 6.60 4.12 11.80
N ARG A 43 6.30 3.93 10.50
CA ARG A 43 5.92 5.01 9.57
C ARG A 43 4.46 4.84 9.14
N PRO A 44 3.65 5.91 9.08
CA PRO A 44 4.03 7.30 9.32
C PRO A 44 4.27 7.60 10.81
N ASP A 45 5.34 8.34 11.09
CA ASP A 45 5.66 8.90 12.41
C ASP A 45 5.32 10.41 12.47
N ALA A 46 5.63 11.04 13.60
CA ALA A 46 5.38 12.47 13.80
C ALA A 46 6.04 13.37 12.74
N LYS A 47 7.21 13.00 12.19
CA LYS A 47 7.88 13.78 11.14
C LYS A 47 7.16 13.61 9.81
N ASP A 48 6.62 12.43 9.51
CA ASP A 48 5.79 12.23 8.32
C ASP A 48 4.50 13.01 8.38
N HIS A 49 3.84 13.02 9.55
CA HIS A 49 2.64 13.81 9.75
C HIS A 49 2.91 15.30 9.55
N ALA A 50 4.04 15.81 10.03
CA ALA A 50 4.46 17.19 9.77
C ALA A 50 4.64 17.46 8.26
N LYS A 51 5.24 16.53 7.51
CA LYS A 51 5.42 16.64 6.06
C LYS A 51 4.11 16.53 5.27
N ILE A 52 3.18 15.70 5.72
CA ILE A 52 1.83 15.62 5.15
C ILE A 52 1.13 16.96 5.31
N LEU A 53 1.21 17.58 6.49
CA LEU A 53 0.60 18.88 6.75
C LEU A 53 1.24 20.02 5.94
N GLU A 54 2.57 20.02 5.83
CA GLU A 54 3.33 20.95 4.97
C GLU A 54 2.85 20.86 3.52
N CYS A 55 2.81 19.65 2.97
CA CYS A 55 2.36 19.40 1.61
C CYS A 55 0.90 19.83 1.39
N ALA A 56 -0.01 19.47 2.32
CA ALA A 56 -1.42 19.85 2.24
C ALA A 56 -1.61 21.37 2.24
N THR A 57 -0.83 22.10 3.06
CA THR A 57 -0.87 23.56 3.13
C THR A 57 -0.45 24.18 1.80
N LEU A 58 0.63 23.69 1.17
CA LEU A 58 1.08 24.17 -0.13
C LEU A 58 0.04 23.95 -1.23
N ILE A 59 -0.60 22.78 -1.26
CA ILE A 59 -1.67 22.46 -2.20
C ILE A 59 -2.87 23.38 -1.99
N ALA A 60 -3.28 23.61 -0.74
CA ALA A 60 -4.37 24.50 -0.40
C ALA A 60 -4.08 25.94 -0.89
N SER A 61 -2.89 26.47 -0.61
CA SER A 61 -2.51 27.82 -1.07
C SER A 61 -2.48 27.93 -2.60
N LYS A 62 -2.00 26.90 -3.32
CA LYS A 62 -2.07 26.85 -4.80
C LYS A 62 -3.51 26.92 -5.29
N ILE A 63 -4.41 26.16 -4.64
CA ILE A 63 -5.83 26.13 -4.98
C ILE A 63 -6.50 27.48 -4.70
N GLU A 64 -6.27 28.07 -3.53
CA GLU A 64 -6.81 29.37 -3.12
C GLU A 64 -6.31 30.51 -4.01
N GLY A 65 -5.04 30.45 -4.43
CA GLY A 65 -4.45 31.39 -5.39
C GLY A 65 -4.97 31.26 -6.83
N GLY A 66 -5.89 30.32 -7.09
CA GLY A 66 -6.47 30.11 -8.42
C GLY A 66 -5.57 29.35 -9.39
N ASP A 67 -4.39 28.89 -8.97
CA ASP A 67 -3.52 28.07 -9.81
C ASP A 67 -4.09 26.66 -9.93
N ARG A 68 -4.37 26.24 -11.17
CA ARG A 68 -4.86 24.91 -11.54
C ARG A 68 -3.90 24.20 -12.50
N THR A 69 -2.67 24.72 -12.62
CA THR A 69 -1.64 24.14 -13.48
C THR A 69 -1.38 22.70 -13.06
N GLN A 70 -1.45 21.79 -14.01
CA GLN A 70 -1.24 20.37 -13.78
C GLN A 70 0.25 20.08 -13.55
N PRO A 71 0.61 19.32 -12.50
CA PRO A 71 2.00 18.99 -12.22
C PRO A 71 2.57 17.98 -13.21
N THR A 72 3.89 18.00 -13.39
CA THR A 72 4.61 16.91 -14.08
C THR A 72 4.93 15.81 -13.07
N LEU A 73 4.33 14.63 -13.22
CA LEU A 73 4.57 13.46 -12.36
C LEU A 73 5.56 12.48 -13.03
N PRO A 74 6.42 11.80 -12.25
CA PRO A 74 7.36 10.82 -12.78
C PRO A 74 6.65 9.58 -13.32
N GLY A 75 7.27 8.91 -14.29
CA GLY A 75 6.78 7.65 -14.86
C GLY A 75 6.84 7.65 -16.38
N ASP A 76 6.81 6.45 -16.95
CA ASP A 76 6.90 6.24 -18.40
C ASP A 76 5.57 5.70 -18.96
N ARG A 77 5.30 6.05 -20.22
CA ARG A 77 4.24 5.42 -21.04
C ARG A 77 4.91 4.59 -22.16
N PRO A 78 4.38 3.41 -22.53
CA PRO A 78 3.24 2.72 -21.92
C PRO A 78 3.56 2.16 -20.53
N TYR A 79 2.52 2.00 -19.70
CA TYR A 79 2.66 1.52 -18.34
C TYR A 79 3.24 0.10 -18.28
N LYS A 80 4.13 -0.13 -17.32
CA LYS A 80 4.62 -1.49 -17.03
C LYS A 80 3.50 -2.29 -16.38
N HIS A 81 2.81 -3.10 -17.18
CA HIS A 81 1.88 -4.09 -16.66
C HIS A 81 2.68 -5.28 -16.14
N ASN A 82 2.49 -5.61 -14.86
CA ASN A 82 2.99 -6.87 -14.33
C ASN A 82 2.19 -8.02 -14.95
N ASN A 83 2.86 -9.12 -15.29
CA ASN A 83 2.17 -10.33 -15.73
C ASN A 83 1.11 -10.75 -14.71
N PRO A 84 -0.09 -11.16 -15.15
CA PRO A 84 -1.13 -11.66 -14.27
C PRO A 84 -0.55 -12.76 -13.37
N GLN A 85 -0.62 -12.53 -12.06
CA GLN A 85 -0.26 -13.54 -11.08
C GLN A 85 -1.53 -14.31 -10.72
N PRO A 86 -1.43 -15.62 -10.44
CA PRO A 86 -2.57 -16.35 -9.92
C PRO A 86 -3.09 -15.66 -8.64
N PRO A 87 -4.42 -15.64 -8.43
CA PRO A 87 -5.01 -15.10 -7.22
C PRO A 87 -4.37 -15.76 -5.99
N ARG A 88 -3.94 -14.95 -5.02
CA ARG A 88 -3.35 -15.44 -3.78
C ARG A 88 -3.80 -14.59 -2.62
N THR A 89 -4.41 -15.25 -1.64
CA THR A 89 -4.84 -14.67 -0.36
C THR A 89 -3.88 -15.09 0.76
N ALA A 90 -4.05 -14.50 1.94
CA ALA A 90 -3.45 -15.06 3.15
C ALA A 90 -3.96 -16.48 3.38
N LEU A 91 -3.05 -17.38 3.75
CA LEU A 91 -3.37 -18.74 4.17
C LEU A 91 -4.17 -18.70 5.47
N TYR A 92 -5.10 -19.64 5.61
CA TYR A 92 -5.88 -19.86 6.84
C TYR A 92 -5.48 -21.20 7.44
N ILE A 93 -4.99 -21.17 8.68
CA ILE A 93 -4.58 -22.35 9.46
C ILE A 93 -5.66 -22.57 10.52
N GLU A 94 -6.57 -23.49 10.22
CA GLU A 94 -7.77 -23.74 11.04
C GLU A 94 -7.43 -24.16 12.48
N ASP A 95 -6.40 -25.00 12.65
CA ASP A 95 -5.93 -25.46 13.97
C ASP A 95 -5.46 -24.32 14.89
N ASN A 96 -5.04 -23.20 14.31
CA ASN A 96 -4.60 -22.03 15.08
C ASN A 96 -5.73 -21.02 15.31
N CYS A 97 -6.93 -21.24 14.77
CA CYS A 97 -7.99 -20.24 14.76
C CYS A 97 -8.72 -20.18 16.11
N GLY A 98 -8.63 -19.03 16.78
CA GLY A 98 -9.42 -18.74 17.99
C GLY A 98 -10.84 -18.21 17.73
N SER A 99 -11.31 -18.20 16.47
CA SER A 99 -12.65 -17.72 16.06
C SER A 99 -13.03 -16.30 16.53
N CYS A 100 -12.05 -15.40 16.64
CA CYS A 100 -12.25 -14.05 17.17
C CYS A 100 -12.86 -13.03 16.18
N GLY A 101 -12.95 -13.34 14.89
CA GLY A 101 -13.51 -12.42 13.88
C GLY A 101 -12.60 -11.28 13.42
N ALA A 102 -11.50 -10.98 14.12
CA ALA A 102 -10.65 -9.81 13.82
C ALA A 102 -10.16 -9.72 12.36
N CYS A 103 -9.90 -10.88 11.72
CA CYS A 103 -9.47 -10.89 10.33
C CYS A 103 -10.57 -10.52 9.33
N VAL A 104 -11.83 -10.79 9.67
CA VAL A 104 -13.03 -10.43 8.88
C VAL A 104 -13.19 -8.91 8.90
N GLU A 105 -13.20 -8.33 10.11
CA GLU A 105 -13.34 -6.88 10.33
C GLU A 105 -12.19 -6.09 9.70
N ALA A 106 -10.96 -6.60 9.79
CA ALA A 106 -9.79 -5.92 9.26
C ALA A 106 -9.69 -5.94 7.73
N CYS A 107 -10.54 -6.70 7.02
CA CYS A 107 -10.46 -6.82 5.57
C CYS A 107 -11.15 -5.62 4.88
N PRO A 108 -10.42 -4.68 4.25
CA PRO A 108 -11.04 -3.51 3.64
C PRO A 108 -11.90 -3.85 2.40
N PHE A 109 -11.75 -5.06 1.85
CA PHE A 109 -12.52 -5.54 0.70
C PHE A 109 -13.66 -6.48 1.12
N SER A 110 -13.81 -6.77 2.42
CA SER A 110 -14.88 -7.65 2.95
C SER A 110 -14.98 -9.01 2.25
N ILE A 111 -13.84 -9.61 1.91
CA ILE A 111 -13.79 -10.88 1.14
C ILE A 111 -13.64 -12.14 2.00
N ILE A 112 -13.54 -11.99 3.32
CA ILE A 112 -13.41 -13.12 4.25
C ILE A 112 -14.81 -13.43 4.79
N GLY A 113 -15.27 -14.66 4.59
CA GLY A 113 -16.54 -15.14 5.10
C GLY A 113 -16.53 -15.38 6.60
N GLU A 114 -17.72 -15.61 7.16
CA GLU A 114 -17.92 -15.94 8.58
C GLU A 114 -17.24 -17.27 8.98
N ASP A 115 -17.04 -18.16 8.02
CA ASP A 115 -16.27 -19.41 8.17
C ASP A 115 -14.74 -19.19 8.13
N PHE A 116 -14.31 -17.92 8.13
CA PHE A 116 -12.92 -17.48 8.03
C PHE A 116 -12.23 -17.89 6.72
N ARG A 117 -12.96 -18.25 5.66
CA ARG A 117 -12.37 -18.56 4.34
C ARG A 117 -12.62 -17.43 3.35
N VAL A 118 -11.82 -17.38 2.30
CA VAL A 118 -12.09 -16.49 1.16
C VAL A 118 -12.78 -17.32 0.09
N PRO A 119 -14.02 -17.00 -0.31
CA PRO A 119 -14.71 -17.69 -1.39
C PRO A 119 -13.89 -17.64 -2.69
N GLU A 120 -13.92 -18.72 -3.48
CA GLU A 120 -13.10 -18.87 -4.68
C GLU A 120 -13.29 -17.72 -5.69
N HIS A 121 -14.54 -17.29 -5.87
CA HIS A 121 -14.90 -16.19 -6.77
C HIS A 121 -14.42 -14.80 -6.27
N LEU A 122 -13.98 -14.68 -5.01
CA LEU A 122 -13.44 -13.44 -4.43
C LEU A 122 -11.91 -13.43 -4.32
N LEU A 123 -11.22 -14.52 -4.65
CA LEU A 123 -9.76 -14.61 -4.51
C LEU A 123 -9.01 -13.50 -5.26
N SER A 124 -9.54 -13.08 -6.42
CA SER A 124 -8.94 -12.04 -7.27
C SER A 124 -9.08 -10.62 -6.70
N GLN A 125 -10.00 -10.40 -5.77
CA GLN A 125 -10.21 -9.10 -5.13
C GLN A 125 -9.20 -8.81 -4.02
N CYS A 126 -8.45 -9.82 -3.58
CA CYS A 126 -7.39 -9.63 -2.59
C CYS A 126 -6.21 -8.86 -3.18
N THR A 127 -6.00 -7.63 -2.69
CA THR A 127 -4.86 -6.77 -3.06
C THR A 127 -3.59 -7.07 -2.26
N LYS A 128 -3.63 -8.06 -1.35
CA LYS A 128 -2.50 -8.47 -0.50
C LYS A 128 -2.04 -7.36 0.44
N CYS A 129 -2.99 -6.60 1.00
CA CYS A 129 -2.72 -5.57 2.02
C CYS A 129 -2.25 -6.13 3.37
N CYS A 130 -2.47 -7.43 3.61
CA CYS A 130 -2.11 -8.15 4.83
C CYS A 130 -2.76 -7.64 6.13
N SER A 131 -3.81 -6.80 6.06
CA SER A 131 -4.56 -6.35 7.24
C SER A 131 -5.08 -7.53 8.08
N CYS A 132 -5.60 -8.57 7.42
CA CYS A 132 -6.10 -9.77 8.10
C CYS A 132 -5.01 -10.60 8.79
N VAL A 133 -3.76 -10.53 8.32
CA VAL A 133 -2.61 -11.18 8.94
C VAL A 133 -2.22 -10.41 10.20
N LYS A 134 -2.08 -9.08 10.10
CA LYS A 134 -1.69 -8.21 11.22
C LYS A 134 -2.73 -8.21 12.35
N ALA A 135 -4.01 -8.31 12.00
CA ALA A 135 -5.11 -8.33 12.98
C ALA A 135 -5.29 -9.69 13.67
N CYS A 136 -4.67 -10.78 13.20
CA CYS A 136 -4.90 -12.12 13.73
C CYS A 136 -4.02 -12.39 14.96
N PRO A 137 -4.57 -12.42 16.19
CA PRO A 137 -3.77 -12.57 17.40
C PRO A 137 -3.18 -13.99 17.55
N SER A 138 -3.83 -14.99 16.98
CA SER A 138 -3.40 -16.39 17.08
C SER A 138 -2.47 -16.84 15.96
N GLY A 139 -2.17 -15.96 14.99
CA GLY A 139 -1.35 -16.32 13.82
C GLY A 139 -2.01 -17.31 12.86
N ALA A 140 -3.34 -17.52 12.95
CA ALA A 140 -4.09 -18.37 12.03
C ALA A 140 -4.12 -17.84 10.58
N ARG A 141 -3.79 -16.56 10.39
CA ARG A 141 -3.61 -15.94 9.08
C ARG A 141 -2.14 -15.72 8.81
N THR A 142 -1.64 -16.25 7.69
CA THR A 142 -0.24 -16.06 7.30
C THR A 142 -0.12 -15.70 5.82
N PHE A 143 0.90 -14.94 5.46
CA PHE A 143 1.24 -14.68 4.08
C PHE A 143 2.69 -15.08 3.86
N SER A 144 2.91 -16.26 3.28
CA SER A 144 4.26 -16.74 3.03
C SER A 144 4.82 -16.10 1.76
N MET A 145 6.00 -15.51 1.89
CA MET A 145 6.80 -15.12 0.76
C MET A 145 7.86 -16.20 0.51
N PRO A 146 8.14 -16.60 -0.74
CA PRO A 146 9.25 -17.51 -1.01
C PRO A 146 10.56 -16.98 -0.41
N PRO A 147 11.39 -17.81 0.25
CA PRO A 147 12.61 -17.37 0.92
C PRO A 147 13.55 -16.55 0.03
N ALA A 148 13.70 -16.94 -1.24
CA ALA A 148 14.52 -16.20 -2.21
C ALA A 148 14.02 -14.77 -2.46
N LYS A 149 12.70 -14.55 -2.40
CA LYS A 149 12.10 -13.22 -2.57
C LYS A 149 12.21 -12.40 -1.29
N ALA A 150 12.06 -13.02 -0.12
CA ALA A 150 12.32 -12.39 1.16
C ALA A 150 13.78 -11.90 1.25
N GLU A 151 14.74 -12.73 0.84
CA GLU A 151 16.17 -12.37 0.82
C GLU A 151 16.46 -11.25 -0.19
N MET A 152 15.89 -11.30 -1.39
CA MET A 152 16.04 -10.21 -2.37
C MET A 152 15.55 -8.87 -1.81
N ILE A 153 14.42 -8.90 -1.12
CA ILE A 153 13.81 -7.75 -0.47
C ILE A 153 14.72 -7.24 0.66
N ARG A 154 15.26 -8.14 1.48
CA ARG A 154 16.25 -7.83 2.52
C ARG A 154 17.53 -7.25 1.94
N LEU A 155 18.06 -7.75 0.83
CA LEU A 155 19.27 -7.19 0.20
C LEU A 155 19.01 -5.80 -0.41
N LYS A 156 17.85 -5.60 -1.04
CA LYS A 156 17.51 -4.31 -1.68
C LYS A 156 17.07 -3.23 -0.69
N CYS A 157 16.61 -3.62 0.49
CA CYS A 157 15.95 -2.73 1.43
C CYS A 157 16.39 -2.94 2.89
N GLY A 158 17.36 -3.79 3.16
CA GLY A 158 17.93 -4.01 4.50
C GLY A 158 18.79 -2.84 4.95
N ASP A 159 19.48 -2.19 4.02
CA ASP A 159 20.22 -0.93 4.25
C ASP A 159 19.32 0.30 4.06
N TYR A 160 18.02 0.18 4.37
CA TYR A 160 17.06 1.25 4.12
C TYR A 160 17.38 2.48 4.97
N GLN A 161 17.89 3.53 4.33
CA GLN A 161 17.93 4.87 4.91
C GLN A 161 16.55 5.53 4.83
N ARG A 162 16.20 6.29 5.88
CA ARG A 162 14.94 7.05 5.94
C ARG A 162 14.78 7.89 4.67
N ARG A 163 13.66 7.69 3.97
CA ARG A 163 13.27 8.53 2.84
C ARG A 163 12.30 9.62 3.28
N GLU A 164 12.44 10.77 2.64
CA GLU A 164 11.53 11.91 2.76
C GLU A 164 10.46 11.88 1.67
N PRO A 165 9.24 12.41 1.93
CA PRO A 165 8.20 12.53 0.93
C PRO A 165 8.63 13.37 -0.28
N LEU A 166 8.02 13.09 -1.43
CA LEU A 166 8.18 13.88 -2.65
C LEU A 166 6.81 14.40 -3.06
N TRP A 167 6.73 15.66 -3.47
CA TRP A 167 5.50 16.23 -4.02
C TRP A 167 5.77 17.11 -5.22
N TYR A 168 4.73 17.25 -6.02
CA TYR A 168 4.69 17.95 -7.30
C TYR A 168 3.49 18.89 -7.24
N LEU A 169 3.74 20.19 -7.39
CA LEU A 169 2.74 21.24 -7.46
C LEU A 169 2.63 21.71 -8.90
#